data_AF-A0A925JUY6-F1
#
_entry.id   AF-A0A925JUY6-F1
#
_cell.length_a   1.000
_cell.length_b   1.000
_cell.length_c   1.000
_cell.angle_alpha   90.00
_cell.angle_beta   90.00
_cell.angle_gamma   90.00
#
_symmetry.space_group_name_H-M   'P 1'
#
loop_
_entity.id
_entity.type
_entity.pdbx_description
1 polymer ?
#
loop_
_entity_poly.entity_id
_entity_poly.type
_entity_poly.pdbx_seq_one_letter_code
_entity_poly.pdbx_strand_id
1 'polypeptide(L)'
;MNKEQLLDLTERVKLVAGIELPVIVGSQSLYAITSQVPDSVKRSVECDFLLLAADPSTFRAVIEQIGFASSFQETHGYYADAVGLRHGRAAGGLAGAPRAAEGRCREDARLLPRSSRHLHQQADGW
;
A
#
# COMPACT_ATOMS: atom_id res chain seq x y z
N MET A 1 -10.99 19.16 0.39
CA MET A 1 -10.75 19.04 -1.05
C MET A 1 -11.89 19.72 -1.78
N ASN A 2 -11.60 20.51 -2.82
CA ASN A 2 -12.59 21.14 -3.68
C ASN A 2 -12.91 20.24 -4.91
N LYS A 3 -13.85 20.67 -5.75
CA LYS A 3 -14.27 19.88 -6.93
C LYS A 3 -13.14 19.67 -7.95
N GLU A 4 -12.28 20.67 -8.16
CA GLU A 4 -11.18 20.58 -9.11
C GLU A 4 -10.15 19.53 -8.67
N GLN A 5 -9.80 19.54 -7.38
CA GLN A 5 -8.92 18.54 -6.78
C GLN A 5 -9.53 17.13 -6.83
N LEU A 6 -10.85 17.00 -6.63
CA LEU A 6 -11.54 15.71 -6.78
C LEU A 6 -11.44 15.18 -8.21
N LEU A 7 -11.60 16.05 -9.23
CA LEU A 7 -11.48 15.67 -10.63
C LEU A 7 -10.04 15.26 -10.99
N ASP A 8 -9.04 16.02 -10.54
CA ASP A 8 -7.62 15.65 -10.71
C ASP A 8 -7.33 14.28 -10.06
N LEU A 9 -7.77 14.09 -8.82
CA LEU A 9 -7.57 12.83 -8.11
C LEU A 9 -8.25 11.64 -8.83
N THR A 10 -9.44 11.86 -9.38
CA THR A 10 -10.19 10.85 -10.14
C THR A 10 -9.42 10.43 -11.39
N GLU A 11 -8.87 11.38 -12.15
CA GLU A 11 -8.05 11.07 -13.33
C GLU A 11 -6.76 10.31 -12.96
N ARG A 12 -6.14 10.65 -11.83
CA ARG A 12 -4.96 9.91 -11.34
C ARG A 12 -5.29 8.48 -10.95
N VAL A 13 -6.43 8.27 -10.28
CA VAL A 13 -6.89 6.91 -9.95
C VAL A 13 -7.13 6.11 -11.23
N LYS A 14 -7.75 6.70 -12.26
CA LYS A 14 -7.94 6.04 -13.56
C LYS A 14 -6.62 5.58 -14.16
N LEU A 15 -5.61 6.45 -14.15
CA LEU A 15 -4.28 6.16 -14.68
C LEU A 15 -3.55 5.08 -13.88
N VAL A 16 -3.53 5.19 -12.55
CA VAL A 16 -2.80 4.26 -11.68
C VAL A 16 -3.49 2.89 -11.63
N ALA A 17 -4.82 2.88 -11.56
CA ALA A 17 -5.59 1.65 -11.46
C ALA A 17 -5.88 0.98 -12.81
N GLY A 18 -5.66 1.68 -13.92
CA GLY A 18 -5.98 1.18 -15.27
C GLY A 18 -7.47 0.95 -15.48
N ILE A 19 -8.32 1.78 -14.88
CA ILE A 19 -9.79 1.69 -14.98
C ILE A 19 -10.37 2.97 -15.56
N GLU A 20 -11.44 2.83 -16.35
CA GLU A 20 -12.10 3.98 -16.99
C GLU A 20 -13.04 4.73 -16.04
N LEU A 21 -13.73 4.00 -15.17
CA LEU A 21 -14.82 4.54 -14.34
C LEU A 21 -14.66 4.12 -12.89
N PRO A 22 -13.80 4.80 -12.11
CA PRO A 22 -13.72 4.59 -10.68
C PRO A 22 -15.02 5.02 -10.00
N VAL A 23 -15.49 4.23 -9.03
CA VAL A 23 -16.69 4.55 -8.27
C VAL A 23 -16.28 5.32 -7.01
N ILE A 24 -16.69 6.58 -6.90
CA ILE A 24 -16.50 7.37 -5.68
C ILE A 24 -17.58 6.99 -4.66
N VAL A 25 -17.16 6.70 -3.44
CA VAL A 25 -18.05 6.47 -2.29
C VAL A 25 -17.76 7.46 -1.17
N GLY A 26 -18.59 7.44 -0.12
CA GLY A 26 -18.39 8.32 1.03
C GLY A 26 -18.68 9.80 0.74
N SER A 27 -18.04 10.69 1.49
CA SER A 27 -18.40 12.11 1.54
C SER A 27 -18.23 12.86 0.22
N GLN A 28 -17.21 12.51 -0.57
CA GLN A 28 -16.91 13.19 -1.84
C GLN A 28 -17.93 12.87 -2.95
N SER A 29 -18.72 11.80 -2.81
CA SER A 29 -19.79 11.47 -3.75
C SER A 29 -20.87 12.56 -3.84
N LEU A 30 -21.00 13.44 -2.84
CA LEU A 30 -21.94 14.56 -2.86
C LEU A 30 -21.67 15.54 -4.01
N TYR A 31 -20.44 15.64 -4.50
CA TYR A 31 -20.12 16.47 -5.68
C TYR A 31 -20.78 16.00 -6.97
N ALA A 32 -21.31 14.77 -7.02
CA ALA A 32 -22.08 14.25 -8.15
C ALA A 32 -23.46 14.92 -8.29
N ILE A 33 -24.04 15.37 -7.17
CA ILE A 33 -25.42 15.89 -7.14
C ILE A 33 -25.48 17.40 -6.89
N THR A 34 -24.43 17.99 -6.31
CA THR A 34 -24.38 19.43 -6.02
C THR A 34 -22.97 19.97 -6.04
N SER A 35 -22.80 21.22 -6.47
CA SER A 35 -21.55 21.98 -6.28
C SER A 35 -21.46 22.63 -4.89
N GLN A 36 -22.59 22.74 -4.18
CA GLN A 36 -22.69 23.34 -2.85
C GLN A 36 -22.68 22.24 -1.79
N VAL A 37 -21.50 21.66 -1.55
CA VAL A 37 -21.33 20.64 -0.50
C VAL A 37 -21.14 21.30 0.87
N PRO A 38 -21.53 20.63 1.98
CA PRO A 38 -21.25 21.11 3.33
C PRO A 38 -19.75 21.32 3.60
N ASP A 39 -19.42 22.23 4.52
CA ASP A 39 -18.01 22.52 4.84
C ASP A 39 -17.26 21.32 5.44
N SER A 40 -17.97 20.35 6.04
CA SER A 40 -17.38 19.08 6.45
C SER A 40 -16.78 18.31 5.27
N VAL A 41 -17.42 18.30 4.11
CA VAL A 41 -16.93 17.64 2.90
C VAL A 41 -15.71 18.38 2.34
N LYS A 42 -15.77 19.73 2.32
CA LYS A 42 -14.66 20.57 1.86
C LYS A 42 -13.41 20.43 2.71
N ARG A 43 -13.54 20.10 4.00
CA ARG A 43 -12.42 19.86 4.91
C ARG A 43 -11.76 18.49 4.72
N SER A 44 -12.47 17.52 4.14
CA SER A 44 -11.89 16.20 3.87
C SER A 44 -10.82 16.31 2.78
N VAL A 45 -9.65 15.73 3.02
CA VAL A 45 -8.52 15.67 2.08
C VAL A 45 -8.43 14.30 1.40
N GLU A 46 -9.34 13.39 1.72
CA GLU A 46 -9.39 12.05 1.15
C GLU A 46 -10.63 11.87 0.26
N CYS A 47 -10.53 10.90 -0.64
CA CYS A 47 -11.66 10.40 -1.42
C CYS A 47 -11.62 8.87 -1.47
N ASP A 48 -12.73 8.25 -1.07
CA ASP A 48 -12.89 6.81 -1.13
C ASP A 48 -13.22 6.37 -2.57
N PHE A 49 -12.39 5.50 -3.13
CA PHE A 49 -12.61 4.87 -4.43
C PHE A 49 -12.88 3.39 -4.26
N LEU A 50 -14.08 2.96 -4.65
CA LEU A 50 -14.46 1.56 -4.69
C LEU A 50 -13.91 0.93 -5.99
N LEU A 51 -12.85 0.12 -5.84
CA LEU A 51 -12.19 -0.56 -6.95
C LEU A 51 -12.75 -1.99 -7.08
N LEU A 52 -13.88 -2.12 -7.78
CA LEU A 52 -14.53 -3.41 -8.01
C LEU A 52 -13.65 -4.32 -8.85
N ALA A 53 -13.45 -5.56 -8.39
CA ALA A 53 -12.67 -6.59 -9.08
C ALA A 53 -11.20 -6.22 -9.40
N ALA A 54 -10.67 -5.14 -8.81
CA ALA A 54 -9.24 -4.84 -8.91
C ALA A 54 -8.43 -5.91 -8.16
N ASP A 55 -7.32 -6.33 -8.78
CA ASP A 55 -6.41 -7.27 -8.14
C ASP A 55 -5.59 -6.59 -7.03
N PRO A 56 -4.98 -7.35 -6.11
CA PRO A 56 -4.23 -6.78 -5.00
C PRO A 56 -3.08 -5.86 -5.40
N SER A 57 -2.48 -6.04 -6.58
CA SER A 57 -1.39 -5.18 -7.07
C SER A 57 -1.91 -3.81 -7.48
N THR A 58 -3.10 -3.73 -8.10
CA THR A 58 -3.79 -2.46 -8.39
C THR A 58 -4.11 -1.70 -7.11
N PHE A 59 -4.67 -2.36 -6.09
CA PHE A 59 -4.94 -1.74 -4.79
C PHE A 59 -3.66 -1.15 -4.18
N ARG A 60 -2.58 -1.94 -4.18
CA ARG A 60 -1.28 -1.51 -3.66
C ARG A 60 -0.73 -0.32 -4.44
N ALA A 61 -0.81 -0.35 -5.76
CA ALA A 61 -0.32 0.74 -6.62
C ALA A 61 -1.03 2.06 -6.31
N VAL A 62 -2.36 2.04 -6.12
CA VAL A 62 -3.12 3.24 -5.73
C VAL A 62 -2.67 3.76 -4.37
N ILE A 63 -2.54 2.89 -3.37
CA ILE A 63 -2.12 3.26 -2.02
C ILE A 63 -0.70 3.87 -2.03
N GLU A 64 0.25 3.21 -2.71
CA GLU A 64 1.66 3.62 -2.73
C GLU A 64 1.89 4.91 -3.52
N GLN A 65 1.19 5.10 -4.64
CA GLN A 65 1.45 6.22 -5.55
C GLN A 65 0.65 7.48 -5.21
N ILE A 66 -0.62 7.31 -4.81
CA ILE A 66 -1.58 8.42 -4.66
C ILE A 66 -2.41 8.33 -3.38
N GLY A 67 -2.07 7.39 -2.48
CA GLY A 67 -2.73 7.21 -1.20
C GLY A 67 -2.10 8.00 -0.06
N PHE A 68 -2.53 7.68 1.16
CA PHE A 68 -1.97 8.28 2.37
C PHE A 68 -0.47 7.96 2.52
N ALA A 69 0.29 8.95 2.98
CA ALA A 69 1.74 8.95 3.09
C ALA A 69 2.51 8.75 1.77
N SER A 70 1.87 8.95 0.62
CA SER A 70 2.54 9.00 -0.67
C SER A 70 3.16 10.38 -0.93
N SER A 71 4.20 10.42 -1.77
CA SER A 71 4.77 11.69 -2.26
C SER A 71 3.73 12.58 -2.95
N PHE A 72 2.71 11.96 -3.56
CA PHE A 72 1.57 12.67 -4.14
C PHE A 72 0.81 13.46 -3.07
N GLN A 73 0.44 12.82 -1.95
CA GLN A 73 -0.23 13.49 -0.85
C GLN A 73 0.62 14.63 -0.29
N GLU A 74 1.92 14.39 -0.05
CA GLU A 74 2.82 15.41 0.49
C GLU A 74 2.89 16.64 -0.43
N THR A 75 2.86 16.42 -1.75
CA THR A 75 2.93 17.48 -2.75
C THR A 75 1.60 18.21 -2.94
N HIS A 76 0.47 17.50 -2.96
CA HIS A 76 -0.83 18.07 -3.37
C HIS A 76 -1.78 18.34 -2.20
N GLY A 77 -1.56 17.71 -1.04
CA GLY A 77 -2.37 17.87 0.17
C GLY A 77 -3.68 17.08 0.18
N TYR A 78 -3.91 16.19 -0.79
CA TYR A 78 -5.06 15.28 -0.85
C TYR A 78 -4.66 13.91 -1.39
N TYR A 79 -5.47 12.88 -1.14
CA TYR A 79 -5.13 11.49 -1.48
C TYR A 79 -6.36 10.61 -1.77
N ALA A 80 -6.13 9.49 -2.43
CA ALA A 80 -7.12 8.44 -2.67
C ALA A 80 -7.09 7.38 -1.57
N ASP A 81 -8.26 6.95 -1.09
CA ASP A 81 -8.39 5.75 -0.26
C ASP A 81 -9.06 4.64 -1.08
N ALA A 82 -8.35 3.53 -1.29
CA ALA A 82 -8.82 2.43 -2.12
C ALA A 82 -9.62 1.44 -1.28
N VAL A 83 -10.92 1.36 -1.52
CA VAL A 83 -11.85 0.50 -0.78
C VAL A 83 -12.21 -0.73 -1.61
N GLY A 84 -12.17 -1.92 -1.00
CA GLY A 84 -12.55 -3.19 -1.63
C GLY A 84 -13.73 -3.87 -0.93
N LEU A 85 -14.52 -4.66 -1.65
CA LEU A 85 -15.69 -5.38 -1.11
C LEU A 85 -15.34 -6.43 -0.04
N ARG A 86 -14.09 -6.93 -0.02
CA ARG A 86 -13.59 -7.83 1.03
C ARG A 86 -12.93 -7.10 2.20
N HIS A 87 -12.75 -5.79 2.08
CA HIS A 87 -12.10 -4.91 3.05
C HIS A 87 -13.12 -3.90 3.59
N GLY A 88 -14.27 -4.40 4.05
CA GLY A 88 -15.20 -3.59 4.83
C GLY A 88 -14.48 -2.99 6.02
N ARG A 89 -14.11 -1.70 5.90
CA ARG A 89 -13.41 -0.88 6.90
C ARG A 89 -12.27 -1.59 7.64
N ALA A 90 -11.05 -1.44 7.13
CA ALA A 90 -9.89 -1.29 8.03
C ALA A 90 -9.85 0.17 8.54
N ALA A 91 -10.89 0.59 9.25
CA ALA A 91 -10.82 1.82 10.04
C ALA A 91 -9.93 1.54 11.25
N GLY A 92 -8.63 1.79 11.10
CA GLY A 92 -7.63 1.79 12.18
C GLY A 92 -6.88 0.47 12.38
N GLY A 93 -5.62 0.42 11.95
CA GLY A 93 -4.74 -0.70 12.28
C GLY A 93 -3.41 -0.67 11.56
N LEU A 94 -2.41 -0.07 12.19
CA LEU A 94 -0.99 -0.24 11.90
C LEU A 94 -0.64 -1.72 11.66
N ALA A 95 -0.12 -2.04 10.48
CA ALA A 95 0.76 -3.17 10.23
C ALA A 95 1.75 -2.69 9.16
N GLY A 96 2.90 -2.12 9.50
CA GLY A 96 3.91 -2.66 10.38
C GLY A 96 5.20 -2.60 9.58
N ALA A 97 5.81 -1.40 9.51
CA ALA A 97 7.17 -1.28 9.01
C ALA A 97 8.08 -2.18 9.87
N PRO A 98 8.97 -2.98 9.29
CA PRO A 98 9.92 -3.75 10.09
C PRO A 98 10.84 -2.75 10.81
N ARG A 99 10.58 -2.52 12.10
CA ARG A 99 11.52 -1.88 13.01
C ARG A 99 12.72 -2.82 13.14
N ALA A 100 13.84 -2.42 12.56
CA ALA A 100 15.14 -2.88 13.02
C ALA A 100 15.31 -2.47 14.49
N ALA A 101 15.37 -3.44 15.39
CA ALA A 101 15.91 -3.29 16.73
C ALA A 101 16.43 -4.64 17.22
N GLU A 102 17.67 -4.58 17.69
CA GLU A 102 18.59 -5.66 18.04
C GLU A 102 18.07 -6.58 19.15
N GLY A 103 18.44 -7.86 19.06
CA GLY A 103 18.27 -8.85 20.12
C GLY A 103 19.44 -9.82 20.14
N ARG A 104 20.49 -9.46 20.90
CA ARG A 104 21.54 -10.38 21.34
C ARG A 104 20.89 -11.52 22.13
N CYS A 105 21.08 -12.76 21.67
CA CYS A 105 21.10 -13.93 22.53
C CYS A 105 22.48 -14.59 22.40
N ARG A 106 23.32 -14.37 23.42
CA ARG A 106 24.39 -15.30 23.78
C ARG A 106 23.71 -16.46 24.50
N GLU A 107 23.92 -17.68 24.05
CA GLU A 107 24.36 -18.76 24.95
C GLU A 107 25.04 -19.89 24.16
N ASP A 108 26.18 -20.28 24.70
CA ASP A 108 27.15 -21.26 24.22
C ASP A 108 26.61 -22.69 24.32
N ALA A 109 26.91 -23.52 23.31
CA ALA A 109 27.36 -24.90 23.56
C ALA A 109 27.96 -25.54 22.29
N ARG A 110 29.30 -25.61 22.28
CA ARG A 110 30.13 -26.78 21.94
C ARG A 110 29.75 -27.56 20.66
N LEU A 111 30.63 -27.53 19.66
CA LEU A 111 31.50 -28.67 19.33
C LEU A 111 32.49 -28.27 18.21
N LEU A 112 33.76 -28.61 18.45
CA LEU A 112 34.96 -28.30 17.68
C LEU A 112 34.94 -28.96 16.29
N PRO A 113 35.80 -28.49 15.36
CA PRO A 113 36.52 -29.42 14.52
C PRO A 113 38.03 -29.30 14.77
N ARG A 114 38.61 -30.34 15.40
CA ARG A 114 40.05 -30.60 15.36
C ARG A 114 40.31 -31.76 14.40
N SER A 115 41.20 -31.47 13.45
CA SER A 115 42.24 -32.33 12.86
C SER A 115 41.87 -33.57 12.02
N SER A 116 42.21 -33.45 10.73
CA SER A 116 43.28 -34.21 10.04
C SER A 116 43.15 -35.72 9.74
N ARG A 117 43.23 -35.98 8.41
CA ARG A 117 43.88 -37.10 7.68
C ARG A 117 43.23 -38.50 7.72
N HIS A 118 42.91 -39.02 6.53
CA HIS A 118 43.56 -40.16 5.81
C HIS A 118 42.70 -40.46 4.56
N LEU A 119 43.13 -40.24 3.31
CA LEU A 119 43.99 -41.07 2.43
C LEU A 119 43.46 -42.49 2.15
N HIS A 120 42.80 -42.68 0.99
CA HIS A 120 42.93 -43.82 0.05
C HIS A 120 41.98 -43.57 -1.16
N GLN A 121 42.53 -43.35 -2.37
CA GLN A 121 42.90 -44.30 -3.43
C GLN A 121 41.79 -44.55 -4.47
N GLN A 122 42.16 -44.32 -5.75
CA GLN A 122 41.76 -45.03 -6.98
C GLN A 122 40.28 -44.95 -7.45
N ALA A 123 39.92 -45.01 -8.74
CA ALA A 123 40.59 -44.90 -10.05
C ALA A 123 39.46 -44.80 -11.11
N ASP A 124 39.86 -44.51 -12.37
CA ASP A 124 39.19 -44.86 -13.63
C ASP A 124 38.01 -44.03 -14.18
N GLY A 125 38.25 -43.44 -15.37
CA GLY A 125 37.39 -43.74 -16.51
C GLY A 125 36.83 -42.55 -17.32
N TRP A 126 37.34 -42.46 -18.56
CA TRP A 126 36.80 -41.80 -19.79
C TRP A 126 37.15 -40.32 -20.03
#